data_AF-A0A8B8FP15-F1
#
_entry.id   AF-A0A8B8FP15-F1
#
_cell.length_a   1.000
_cell.length_b   1.000
_cell.length_c   1.000
_cell.angle_alpha   90.00
_cell.angle_beta   90.00
_cell.angle_gamma   90.00
#
_symmetry.space_group_name_H-M   'P 1'
#
loop_
_entity.id
_entity.type
_entity.pdbx_description
1 polymer ?
#
loop_
_entity_poly.entity_id
_entity_poly.type
_entity_poly.pdbx_seq_one_letter_code
_entity_poly.pdbx_strand_id
1 'polypeptide(L)'
;MALPASLTSPGEVLSIVKKLKNIIKQEFDNEFNFEHCITHIDELIVEFKRRFEEIELMRPQINLFNNPMSVEIGKQDLSLQLELCELQTDPFLSAKEIDVSFWKTLPVEKYPILRDFALKMFSMFGTTYICECTFSNLKHIKSKERNRLTDETLGHLLRVSTIEI
;
A
#
# COMPACT_ATOMS: atom_id res chain seq x y z
N MET A 1 15.89 -0.75 3.03
CA MET A 1 15.29 -2.00 2.50
C MET A 1 14.27 -1.56 1.46
N ALA A 2 14.60 -1.69 0.18
CA ALA A 2 13.79 -1.16 -0.90
C ALA A 2 12.45 -1.91 -0.96
N LEU A 3 11.34 -1.18 -1.01
CA LEU A 3 10.09 -1.74 -1.52
C LEU A 3 10.39 -2.32 -2.91
N PRO A 4 9.93 -3.56 -3.22
CA PRO A 4 10.14 -4.12 -4.55
C PRO A 4 9.55 -3.17 -5.59
N ALA A 5 10.37 -2.83 -6.59
CA ALA A 5 10.13 -1.84 -7.65
C ALA A 5 9.03 -2.25 -8.66
N SER A 6 7.98 -2.96 -8.24
CA SER A 6 6.88 -3.35 -9.11
C SER A 6 5.54 -3.55 -8.38
N LEU A 7 5.29 -2.83 -7.29
CA LEU A 7 3.92 -2.66 -6.79
C LEU A 7 3.20 -1.72 -7.75
N THR A 8 2.70 -2.28 -8.85
CA THR A 8 1.77 -1.61 -9.76
C THR A 8 0.65 -1.04 -8.90
N SER A 9 0.53 0.28 -8.84
CA SER A 9 -0.44 0.93 -7.96
C SER A 9 -1.86 0.41 -8.29
N PRO A 10 -2.81 0.39 -7.34
CA PRO A 10 -4.18 -0.03 -7.64
C PRO A 10 -4.77 0.66 -8.88
N GLY A 11 -4.43 1.94 -9.08
CA GLY A 11 -4.82 2.71 -10.27
C GLY A 11 -4.22 2.19 -11.59
N GLU A 12 -2.96 1.74 -11.59
CA GLU A 12 -2.31 1.15 -12.76
C GLU A 12 -2.91 -0.22 -13.11
N VAL A 13 -3.18 -1.06 -12.10
CA VAL A 13 -3.88 -2.34 -12.29
C VAL A 13 -5.26 -2.10 -12.90
N LEU A 14 -6.01 -1.13 -12.37
CA LEU A 14 -7.32 -0.76 -12.89
C LEU A 14 -7.24 -0.24 -14.34
N SER A 15 -6.18 0.49 -14.69
CA SER A 15 -5.92 0.96 -16.06
C SER A 15 -5.66 -0.20 -17.01
N ILE A 16 -4.86 -1.18 -16.60
CA ILE A 16 -4.57 -2.40 -17.37
C ILE A 16 -5.86 -3.19 -17.61
N VAL A 17 -6.66 -3.42 -16.56
CA VAL A 17 -7.94 -4.17 -16.66
C VAL A 17 -8.92 -3.47 -17.61
N LYS A 18 -9.04 -2.14 -17.53
CA LYS A 18 -9.86 -1.35 -18.47
C LYS A 18 -9.37 -1.43 -19.91
N LYS A 19 -8.04 -1.40 -20.14
CA LYS A 19 -7.45 -1.56 -21.47
C LYS A 19 -7.76 -2.94 -22.05
N LEU A 20 -7.59 -3.99 -21.26
CA LEU A 20 -7.95 -5.37 -21.64
C LEU A 20 -9.43 -5.47 -22.05
N LYS A 21 -10.34 -4.90 -21.26
CA LYS A 21 -11.78 -4.84 -21.60
C LYS A 21 -12.02 -4.20 -22.97
N ASN A 22 -11.36 -3.08 -23.25
CA ASN A 22 -11.53 -2.37 -24.52
C ASN A 22 -10.99 -3.18 -25.71
N ILE A 23 -9.86 -3.88 -25.55
CA ILE A 23 -9.30 -4.75 -26.59
C ILE A 23 -10.27 -5.90 -26.91
N ILE A 24 -10.82 -6.56 -25.87
CA ILE A 24 -11.79 -7.65 -26.03
C ILE A 24 -13.02 -7.17 -26.81
N LYS A 25 -13.51 -5.95 -26.52
CA LYS A 25 -14.64 -5.35 -27.24
C LYS A 25 -14.32 -5.00 -28.69
N GLN A 26 -13.11 -4.55 -29.00
CA GLN A 26 -12.75 -4.05 -30.33
C GLN A 26 -12.32 -5.17 -31.29
N GLU A 27 -11.59 -6.17 -30.83
CA GLU A 27 -11.00 -7.19 -31.72
C GLU A 27 -11.90 -8.40 -31.97
N PHE A 28 -12.90 -8.66 -31.12
CA PHE A 28 -13.64 -9.92 -31.15
C PHE A 28 -15.16 -9.80 -31.33
N ASP A 29 -15.69 -8.59 -31.52
CA ASP A 29 -17.13 -8.28 -31.54
C ASP A 29 -17.92 -9.05 -32.63
N ASN A 30 -17.24 -9.57 -33.67
CA ASN A 30 -17.87 -10.23 -34.82
C ASN A 30 -17.63 -11.75 -34.93
N GLU A 31 -16.70 -12.35 -34.17
CA GLU A 31 -16.37 -13.79 -34.28
C GLU A 31 -16.76 -14.62 -33.04
N PHE A 32 -16.82 -14.03 -31.84
CA PHE A 32 -17.10 -14.75 -30.59
C PHE A 32 -17.90 -13.87 -29.60
N ASN A 33 -18.89 -14.47 -28.92
CA ASN A 33 -19.66 -13.77 -27.89
C ASN A 33 -18.89 -13.74 -26.56
N PHE A 34 -18.31 -12.58 -26.24
CA PHE A 34 -17.60 -12.33 -24.98
C PHE A 34 -18.42 -11.57 -23.92
N GLU A 35 -19.74 -11.41 -24.12
CA GLU A 35 -20.58 -10.59 -23.25
C GLU A 35 -20.50 -11.00 -21.77
N HIS A 36 -20.44 -12.31 -21.53
CA HIS A 36 -20.29 -12.85 -20.17
C HIS A 36 -18.92 -12.50 -19.55
N CYS A 37 -17.85 -12.55 -20.35
CA CYS A 37 -16.50 -12.18 -19.90
C CYS A 37 -16.42 -10.68 -19.59
N ILE A 38 -17.03 -9.85 -20.44
CA ILE A 38 -17.10 -8.39 -20.25
C ILE A 38 -17.86 -8.06 -18.97
N THR A 39 -18.98 -8.74 -18.71
CA THR A 39 -19.75 -8.58 -17.47
C THR A 39 -18.90 -8.90 -16.24
N HIS A 40 -18.18 -10.03 -16.24
CA HIS A 40 -17.28 -10.38 -15.14
C HIS A 40 -16.15 -9.37 -14.94
N ILE A 41 -15.59 -8.83 -16.03
CA ILE A 41 -14.57 -7.79 -15.95
C ILE A 41 -15.16 -6.51 -15.34
N ASP A 42 -16.40 -6.17 -15.64
CA ASP A 42 -17.09 -5.02 -15.03
C ASP A 42 -17.35 -5.20 -13.55
N GLU A 43 -17.83 -6.37 -13.13
CA GLU A 43 -17.98 -6.72 -11.72
C GLU A 43 -16.63 -6.65 -10.99
N LEU A 44 -15.57 -7.19 -11.59
CA LEU A 44 -14.21 -7.12 -11.05
C LEU A 44 -13.75 -5.66 -10.91
N ILE A 45 -14.00 -4.80 -11.90
CA ILE A 45 -13.66 -3.37 -11.83
C ILE A 45 -14.40 -2.69 -10.67
N VAL A 46 -15.68 -3.00 -10.48
CA VAL A 46 -16.49 -2.45 -9.39
C VAL A 46 -15.95 -2.89 -8.03
N GLU A 47 -15.74 -4.19 -7.86
CA GLU A 47 -15.21 -4.75 -6.61
C GLU A 47 -13.80 -4.25 -6.31
N PHE A 48 -12.95 -4.10 -7.34
CA PHE A 48 -11.62 -3.53 -7.19
C PHE A 48 -11.70 -2.09 -6.67
N LYS A 49 -12.51 -1.23 -7.30
CA LYS A 49 -12.71 0.15 -6.82
C LYS A 49 -13.21 0.17 -5.38
N ARG A 50 -14.22 -0.64 -5.07
CA ARG A 50 -14.80 -0.75 -3.72
C ARG A 50 -13.75 -1.17 -2.69
N ARG A 51 -12.91 -2.16 -3.03
CA ARG A 51 -11.87 -2.70 -2.16
C ARG A 51 -10.76 -1.69 -1.87
N PHE A 52 -10.44 -0.82 -2.83
CA PHE A 52 -9.32 0.12 -2.74
C PHE A 52 -9.75 1.58 -2.51
N GLU A 53 -11.05 1.84 -2.33
CA GLU A 53 -11.61 3.19 -2.10
C GLU A 53 -10.94 3.89 -0.91
N GLU A 54 -10.75 3.19 0.21
CA GLU A 54 -10.10 3.75 1.39
C GLU A 54 -8.63 4.11 1.15
N ILE A 55 -7.92 3.36 0.30
CA ILE A 55 -6.53 3.68 -0.07
C ILE A 55 -6.49 4.96 -0.93
N GLU A 56 -7.47 5.13 -1.83
CA GLU A 56 -7.59 6.36 -2.63
C GLU A 56 -7.93 7.57 -1.74
N LEU A 57 -8.76 7.41 -0.71
CA LEU A 57 -9.03 8.45 0.28
C LEU A 57 -7.77 8.82 1.09
N MET A 58 -6.89 7.85 1.37
CA MET A 58 -5.62 8.06 2.06
C MET A 58 -4.48 8.56 1.15
N ARG A 59 -4.72 8.69 -0.16
CA ARG A 59 -3.69 9.08 -1.12
C ARG A 59 -2.96 10.39 -0.78
N PRO A 60 -3.62 11.45 -0.27
CA PRO A 60 -2.91 12.66 0.18
C PRO A 60 -1.87 12.38 1.26
N GLN A 61 -2.23 11.57 2.27
CA GLN A 61 -1.36 11.17 3.37
C GLN A 61 -0.21 10.28 2.86
N ILE A 62 -0.50 9.34 1.95
CA ILE A 62 0.53 8.49 1.33
C ILE A 62 1.53 9.35 0.54
N ASN A 63 1.06 10.34 -0.23
CA ASN A 63 1.94 11.24 -0.97
C ASN A 63 2.81 12.07 -0.03
N LEU A 64 2.23 12.61 1.04
CA LEU A 64 2.96 13.31 2.09
C LEU A 64 4.03 12.42 2.73
N PHE A 65 3.68 11.17 3.05
CA PHE A 65 4.60 10.22 3.64
C PHE A 65 5.77 9.84 2.72
N ASN A 66 5.49 9.70 1.42
CA ASN A 66 6.49 9.36 0.42
C ASN A 66 7.43 10.53 0.11
N ASN A 67 6.92 11.75 0.08
CA ASN A 67 7.73 12.93 -0.20
C ASN A 67 7.13 14.21 0.42
N PRO A 68 7.48 14.53 1.69
CA PRO A 68 7.00 15.72 2.36
C PRO A 68 7.56 17.03 1.80
N MET A 69 8.62 16.98 0.97
CA MET A 69 9.20 18.17 0.31
C MET A 69 8.42 18.60 -0.93
N SER A 70 7.62 17.70 -1.51
CA SER A 70 6.90 17.92 -2.77
C SER A 70 5.43 18.29 -2.59
N VAL A 71 4.90 18.16 -1.37
CA VAL A 71 3.47 18.39 -1.13
C VAL A 71 3.14 19.87 -0.97
N GLU A 72 1.95 20.24 -1.46
CA GLU A 72 1.38 21.56 -1.23
C GLU A 72 0.86 21.67 0.19
N ILE A 73 1.51 22.50 1.01
CA ILE A 73 1.21 22.69 2.44
C ILE A 73 -0.27 23.06 2.66
N GLY A 74 -0.81 23.98 1.85
CA GLY A 74 -2.20 24.45 2.00
C GLY A 74 -3.28 23.39 1.78
N LYS A 75 -2.92 22.22 1.23
CA LYS A 75 -3.83 21.07 1.04
C LYS A 75 -3.69 20.01 2.14
N GLN A 76 -2.77 20.17 3.08
CA GLN A 76 -2.56 19.23 4.18
C GLN A 76 -3.41 19.58 5.40
N ASP A 77 -3.54 18.63 6.32
CA ASP A 77 -4.20 18.86 7.61
C ASP A 77 -3.56 20.05 8.35
N LEU A 78 -4.40 20.91 8.92
CA LEU A 78 -3.97 22.15 9.56
C LEU A 78 -2.93 21.91 10.67
N SER A 79 -3.03 20.79 11.39
CA SER A 79 -2.08 20.43 12.44
C SER A 79 -0.67 20.15 11.92
N LEU A 80 -0.53 19.74 10.65
CA LEU A 80 0.76 19.42 10.03
C LEU A 80 1.42 20.63 9.37
N GLN A 81 0.64 21.65 8.98
CA GLN A 81 1.11 22.72 8.09
C GLN A 81 2.28 23.51 8.64
N LEU A 82 2.29 23.79 9.95
CA LEU A 82 3.37 24.55 10.58
C LEU A 82 4.69 23.78 10.53
N GLU A 83 4.69 22.54 11.02
CA GLU A 83 5.88 21.68 10.98
C GLU A 83 6.34 21.38 9.55
N LEU A 84 5.41 21.25 8.60
CA LEU A 84 5.76 21.06 7.18
C LEU A 84 6.43 22.29 6.58
N CYS A 85 5.97 23.50 6.93
CA CYS A 85 6.61 24.73 6.48
C CYS A 85 8.06 24.81 6.98
N GLU A 86 8.27 24.52 8.26
CA GLU A 86 9.61 24.47 8.85
C GLU A 86 10.47 23.38 8.23
N LEU A 87 9.89 22.20 7.97
CA LEU A 87 10.60 21.08 7.37
C LEU A 87 11.05 21.39 5.93
N GLN A 88 10.16 21.96 5.10
CA GLN A 88 10.43 22.28 3.70
C GLN A 88 11.43 23.44 3.54
N THR A 89 11.55 24.30 4.55
CA THR A 89 12.50 25.42 4.56
C THR A 89 13.84 25.08 5.21
N ASP A 90 13.97 23.92 5.85
CA ASP A 90 15.21 23.46 6.49
C ASP A 90 16.19 22.90 5.43
N PRO A 91 17.32 23.60 5.14
CA PRO A 91 18.22 23.21 4.05
C PRO A 91 18.92 21.85 4.29
N PHE A 92 19.05 21.44 5.55
CA PHE A 92 19.72 20.19 5.91
C PHE A 92 18.79 18.98 5.75
N LEU A 93 17.48 19.19 5.91
CA LEU A 93 16.48 18.15 5.75
C LEU A 93 16.00 18.07 4.30
N SER A 94 15.89 19.20 3.59
CA SER A 94 15.49 19.24 2.19
C SER A 94 16.50 18.59 1.24
N ALA A 95 17.78 18.52 1.64
CA ALA A 95 18.85 17.88 0.87
C ALA A 95 18.96 16.37 1.11
N LYS A 96 18.25 15.80 2.09
CA LYS A 96 18.29 14.37 2.38
C LYS A 96 17.41 13.59 1.41
N GLU A 97 17.87 12.39 1.08
CA GLU A 97 17.02 11.40 0.43
C GLU A 97 15.85 11.04 1.34
N ILE A 98 14.65 11.05 0.78
CA ILE A 98 13.42 10.77 1.51
C ILE A 98 13.13 9.29 1.39
N ASP A 99 13.40 8.56 2.46
CA ASP A 99 13.06 7.15 2.60
C ASP A 99 12.34 6.90 3.93
N VAL A 100 12.07 5.63 4.24
CA VAL A 100 11.48 5.22 5.52
C VAL A 100 12.33 5.66 6.72
N SER A 101 13.65 5.75 6.57
CA SER A 101 14.54 6.16 7.65
C SER A 101 14.52 7.68 7.91
N PHE A 102 14.20 8.50 6.89
CA PHE A 102 14.09 9.96 6.99
C PHE A 102 13.24 10.39 8.20
N TRP A 103 12.04 9.83 8.32
CA TRP A 103 11.10 10.13 9.41
C TRP A 103 11.68 9.81 10.80
N LYS A 104 12.58 8.82 10.89
CA LYS A 104 13.28 8.48 12.13
C LYS A 104 14.36 9.50 12.50
N THR A 105 14.85 10.29 11.54
CA THR A 105 15.89 11.31 11.78
C THR A 105 15.34 12.66 12.21
N LEU A 106 14.03 12.89 12.11
CA LEU A 106 13.41 14.14 12.55
C LEU A 106 13.51 14.29 14.09
N PRO A 107 14.03 15.42 14.60
CA PRO A 107 14.03 15.72 16.03
C PRO A 107 12.61 15.73 16.60
N VAL A 108 12.40 15.03 17.72
CA VAL A 108 11.06 14.86 18.33
C VAL A 108 10.53 16.18 18.89
N GLU A 109 11.44 17.03 19.34
CA GLU A 109 11.20 18.31 19.98
C GLU A 109 10.80 19.38 18.97
N LYS A 110 11.24 19.23 17.71
CA LYS A 110 10.94 20.16 16.61
C LYS A 110 9.77 19.69 15.75
N TYR A 111 9.65 18.38 15.52
CA TYR A 111 8.63 17.82 14.62
C TYR A 111 7.76 16.73 15.29
N PRO A 112 7.18 16.97 16.48
CA PRO A 112 6.39 15.95 17.18
C PRO A 112 5.18 15.47 16.37
N ILE A 113 4.47 16.36 15.67
CA ILE A 113 3.24 16.02 14.95
C ILE A 113 3.56 15.21 13.69
N LEU A 114 4.60 15.59 12.94
CA LEU A 114 5.07 14.86 11.78
C LEU A 114 5.64 13.49 12.15
N ARG A 115 6.28 13.37 13.31
CA ARG A 115 6.73 12.08 13.86
C ARG A 115 5.56 11.16 14.17
N ASP A 116 4.54 11.67 14.85
CA ASP A 116 3.31 10.91 15.14
C ASP A 116 2.57 10.51 13.87
N PHE A 117 2.49 11.42 12.89
CA PHE A 117 1.97 11.12 11.56
C PHE A 117 2.73 9.96 10.90
N ALA A 118 4.06 10.02 10.87
CA ALA A 118 4.87 8.97 10.27
C ALA A 118 4.69 7.63 10.98
N LEU A 119 4.60 7.61 12.32
CA LEU A 119 4.33 6.40 13.09
C LEU A 119 2.96 5.78 12.75
N LYS A 120 1.92 6.61 12.57
CA LYS A 120 0.61 6.14 12.08
C LYS A 120 0.74 5.50 10.70
N MET A 121 1.46 6.13 9.77
CA MET A 121 1.70 5.56 8.43
C MET A 121 2.48 4.24 8.50
N PHE A 122 3.53 4.16 9.32
CA PHE A 122 4.28 2.93 9.53
C PHE A 122 3.42 1.79 10.08
N SER A 123 2.51 2.09 11.01
CA SER A 123 1.59 1.09 11.56
C SER A 123 0.65 0.52 10.50
N MET A 124 0.14 1.37 9.60
CA MET A 124 -0.75 0.91 8.52
C MET A 124 -0.05 -0.03 7.55
N PHE A 125 1.17 0.31 7.10
CA PHE A 125 1.91 -0.54 6.15
C PHE A 125 2.64 -1.72 6.80
N GLY A 126 3.01 -1.61 8.08
CA GLY A 126 3.59 -2.71 8.83
C GLY A 126 2.61 -3.87 8.96
N THR A 127 1.32 -3.57 9.18
CA THR A 127 0.29 -4.63 9.30
C THR A 127 -0.02 -5.30 7.97
N THR A 128 0.04 -4.61 6.82
CA THR A 128 -0.14 -5.25 5.51
C THR A 128 1.02 -6.19 5.17
N TYR A 129 2.27 -5.78 5.44
CA TYR A 129 3.43 -6.66 5.26
C TYR A 129 3.35 -7.88 6.16
N ILE A 130 3.05 -7.70 7.45
CA ILE A 130 2.88 -8.81 8.40
C ILE A 130 1.74 -9.73 7.92
N CYS A 131 0.62 -9.19 7.43
CA CYS A 131 -0.46 -9.99 6.85
C CYS A 131 0.01 -10.78 5.62
N GLU A 132 0.71 -10.16 4.68
CA GLU A 132 1.24 -10.81 3.47
C GLU A 132 2.25 -11.92 3.79
N CYS A 133 3.15 -11.66 4.73
CA CYS A 133 4.07 -12.68 5.28
C CYS A 133 3.28 -13.81 5.94
N THR A 134 2.29 -13.50 6.77
CA THR A 134 1.46 -14.50 7.45
C THR A 134 0.68 -15.36 6.45
N PHE A 135 0.08 -14.78 5.41
CA PHE A 135 -0.63 -15.51 4.36
C PHE A 135 0.29 -16.35 3.49
N SER A 136 1.47 -15.84 3.15
CA SER A 136 2.48 -16.59 2.40
C SER A 136 3.01 -17.78 3.22
N ASN A 137 3.28 -17.56 4.50
CA ASN A 137 3.69 -18.60 5.44
C ASN A 137 2.57 -19.63 5.66
N LEU A 138 1.31 -19.19 5.82
CA LEU A 138 0.13 -20.05 5.85
C LEU A 138 0.06 -20.96 4.62
N LYS A 139 0.26 -20.40 3.42
CA LYS A 139 0.27 -21.15 2.18
C LYS A 139 1.41 -22.19 2.16
N HIS A 140 2.60 -21.82 2.65
CA HIS A 140 3.73 -22.75 2.77
C HIS A 140 3.42 -23.90 3.75
N ILE A 141 3.01 -23.57 4.97
CA ILE A 141 2.68 -24.50 6.06
C ILE A 141 1.57 -25.46 5.62
N LYS A 142 0.48 -24.95 5.04
CA LYS A 142 -0.62 -25.78 4.52
C LYS A 142 -0.23 -26.62 3.29
N SER A 143 0.74 -26.18 2.48
CA SER A 143 1.14 -26.92 1.27
C SER A 143 2.08 -28.09 1.55
N LYS A 144 2.99 -27.97 2.54
CA LYS A 144 3.98 -29.01 2.86
C LYS A 144 3.55 -29.98 3.97
N GLU A 145 2.92 -29.51 5.04
CA GLU A 145 2.68 -30.29 6.26
C GLU A 145 1.28 -30.95 6.32
N ARG A 146 0.72 -31.28 5.16
CA ARG A 146 -0.73 -31.43 4.94
C ARG A 146 -1.44 -32.60 5.66
N ASN A 147 -0.79 -33.41 6.50
CA ASN A 147 -1.44 -34.62 6.98
C ASN A 147 -1.91 -34.61 8.44
N ARG A 148 -1.58 -33.62 9.30
CA ARG A 148 -1.95 -33.70 10.73
C ARG A 148 -2.02 -32.40 11.55
N LEU A 149 -2.10 -31.22 10.92
CA LEU A 149 -2.14 -29.96 11.66
C LEU A 149 -3.53 -29.70 12.27
N THR A 150 -3.59 -29.54 13.59
CA THR A 150 -4.73 -28.97 14.31
C THR A 150 -4.67 -27.44 14.29
N ASP A 151 -5.80 -26.75 14.50
CA ASP A 151 -5.86 -25.28 14.52
C ASP A 151 -4.89 -24.66 15.55
N GLU A 152 -4.71 -25.31 16.69
CA GLU A 152 -3.76 -24.89 17.73
C GLU A 152 -2.30 -24.97 17.23
N THR A 153 -1.92 -26.09 16.58
CA THR A 153 -0.56 -26.28 16.05
C THR A 153 -0.27 -25.30 14.91
N LEU A 154 -1.28 -24.99 14.09
CA LEU A 154 -1.19 -23.97 13.05
C LEU A 154 -0.97 -22.58 13.65
N GLY A 155 -1.69 -22.23 14.72
CA GLY A 155 -1.50 -20.97 15.45
C GLY A 155 -0.09 -20.80 16.01
N HIS A 156 0.49 -21.86 16.58
CA HIS A 156 1.87 -21.85 17.08
C HIS A 156 2.90 -21.64 15.96
N LEU A 157 2.76 -22.35 14.83
CA LEU A 157 3.66 -22.21 13.69
C LEU A 157 3.62 -20.81 13.08
N LEU A 158 2.43 -20.24 12.93
CA LEU A 158 2.28 -18.86 12.43
C LEU A 158 2.92 -17.85 13.35
N ARG A 159 2.79 -18.04 14.67
CA ARG A 159 3.42 -17.18 15.65
C ARG A 159 4.94 -17.25 15.52
N VAL A 160 5.53 -18.44 15.43
CA VAL A 160 6.99 -18.59 15.24
C VAL A 160 7.46 -17.93 13.93
N SER A 161 6.75 -18.14 12.82
CA SER A 161 7.14 -17.60 11.51
C SER A 161 6.91 -16.10 11.32
N THR A 162 6.26 -15.42 12.27
CA THR A 162 6.00 -13.98 12.22
C THR A 162 6.86 -13.16 13.21
N ILE A 163 7.63 -13.83 14.08
CA ILE A 163 8.52 -13.18 15.06
C ILE A 163 9.91 -12.87 14.49
N GLU A 164 10.31 -13.47 13.36
CA GLU A 164 11.63 -13.25 12.73
C GLU A 164 11.75 -11.96 11.88
N ILE A 165 10.84 -10.99 12.07
CA ILE A 165 10.86 -9.67 11.38
C ILE A 165 11.47 -8.61 12.30
#